data_AF-A0A7W8CAF6-F1
#
_entry.id   AF-A0A7W8CAF6-F1
#
_cell.length_a   1.000
_cell.length_b   1.000
_cell.length_c   1.000
_cell.angle_alpha   90.00
_cell.angle_beta   90.00
_cell.angle_gamma   90.00
#
_symmetry.space_group_name_H-M   'P 1'
#
loop_
_entity.id
_entity.type
_entity.pdbx_description
1 polymer ?
#
loop_
_entity_poly.entity_id
_entity_poly.type
_entity_poly.pdbx_seq_one_letter_code
_entity_poly.pdbx_strand_id
1 'polypeptide(L)'
;MFVSDGLDRIRCGTIELSVPLRDGVIQVAARGGGDTEIGRIRVAKGRETVTVIRVDGKPIQVDITTDQTCTTTTRVFCEPVRELRFRRSHDAEGQPSWCAEGEDVLFLHQQSVKQFADTIATFAVRKQDAGQLTEPILV
;
A
#
# COMPACT_ATOMS: atom_id res chain seq x y z
N MET A 1 8.83 -13.17 -1.82
CA MET A 1 9.55 -11.87 -1.82
C MET A 1 9.43 -11.23 -3.19
N PHE A 2 9.31 -9.91 -3.27
CA PHE A 2 9.16 -9.17 -4.52
C PHE A 2 10.03 -7.90 -4.54
N VAL A 3 10.40 -7.43 -5.72
CA VAL A 3 11.09 -6.13 -5.90
C VAL A 3 10.06 -5.01 -5.98
N SER A 4 10.33 -3.86 -5.37
CA SER A 4 9.48 -2.67 -5.47
C SER A 4 10.29 -1.39 -5.31
N ASP A 5 10.71 -0.83 -6.45
CA ASP A 5 11.40 0.47 -6.50
C ASP A 5 10.57 1.58 -5.84
N GLY A 6 9.24 1.44 -5.88
CA GLY A 6 8.32 2.33 -5.20
C GLY A 6 8.57 2.37 -3.69
N LEU A 7 8.59 1.21 -3.03
CA LEU A 7 8.81 1.14 -1.58
C LEU A 7 10.20 1.68 -1.19
N ASP A 8 11.21 1.46 -2.04
CA ASP A 8 12.56 1.99 -1.85
C ASP A 8 12.62 3.52 -1.97
N ARG A 9 11.76 4.12 -2.81
CA ARG A 9 11.68 5.57 -3.02
C ARG A 9 10.91 6.32 -1.93
N ILE A 10 10.09 5.65 -1.12
CA ILE A 10 9.38 6.31 -0.02
C ILE A 10 10.40 6.86 0.96
N ARG A 11 10.34 8.16 1.24
CA ARG A 11 11.20 8.78 2.26
C ARG A 11 10.77 8.34 3.65
N CYS A 12 11.75 8.17 4.54
CA CYS A 12 11.49 7.78 5.93
C CYS A 12 10.57 8.80 6.62
N GLY A 13 9.68 8.29 7.47
CA GLY A 13 8.65 9.09 8.14
C GLY A 13 7.28 8.44 8.06
N THR A 14 6.26 9.20 8.44
CA THR A 14 4.87 8.74 8.43
C THR A 14 4.04 9.59 7.49
N ILE A 15 3.21 8.96 6.68
CA ILE A 15 2.29 9.64 5.77
C ILE A 15 0.91 8.97 5.80
N GLU A 16 -0.15 9.77 5.79
CA GLU A 16 -1.51 9.26 5.63
C GLU A 16 -1.95 9.34 4.18
N LEU A 17 -2.59 8.29 3.66
CA LEU A 17 -3.14 8.23 2.31
C LEU A 17 -4.64 8.01 2.36
N SER A 18 -5.37 8.72 1.50
CA SER A 18 -6.78 8.46 1.25
C SER A 18 -6.91 7.27 0.31
N VAL A 19 -7.80 6.33 0.63
CA VAL A 19 -8.04 5.13 -0.18
C VAL A 19 -9.54 4.95 -0.45
N PRO A 20 -9.93 4.56 -1.67
CA PRO A 20 -11.32 4.23 -1.94
C PRO A 20 -11.70 2.93 -1.23
N LEU A 21 -12.89 2.91 -0.64
CA LEU A 21 -13.48 1.78 0.06
C LEU A 21 -14.81 1.39 -0.62
N ARG A 22 -15.05 0.08 -0.68
CA ARG A 22 -16.36 -0.50 -0.97
C ARG A 22 -16.64 -1.56 0.08
N ASP A 23 -17.74 -1.42 0.82
CA ASP A 23 -18.10 -2.29 1.95
C ASP A 23 -16.95 -2.47 2.96
N GLY A 24 -16.20 -1.39 3.21
CA GLY A 24 -15.04 -1.40 4.10
C GLY A 24 -13.78 -2.06 3.52
N VAL A 25 -13.76 -2.50 2.26
CA VAL A 25 -12.60 -3.09 1.58
C VAL A 25 -11.91 -2.06 0.68
N ILE A 26 -10.58 -1.94 0.78
CA ILE A 26 -9.78 -1.04 -0.03
C ILE A 26 -9.79 -1.49 -1.49
N GLN A 27 -10.12 -0.58 -2.39
CA GLN A 27 -10.19 -0.85 -3.82
C GLN A 27 -8.92 -0.36 -4.53
N VAL A 28 -8.26 -1.24 -5.27
CA VAL A 28 -7.09 -0.91 -6.10
C VAL A 28 -7.45 -1.05 -7.57
N ALA A 29 -7.04 -0.07 -8.37
CA ALA A 29 -7.33 0.01 -9.82
C ALA A 29 -8.82 0.09 -10.20
N ALA A 30 -9.72 0.37 -9.25
CA ALA A 30 -11.13 0.61 -9.55
C ALA A 30 -11.32 1.87 -10.42
N ARG A 31 -12.10 1.77 -11.51
CA ARG A 31 -12.60 2.95 -12.21
C ARG A 31 -13.68 3.60 -11.35
N GLY A 32 -13.56 4.91 -11.12
CA GLY A 32 -14.50 5.67 -10.31
C GLY A 32 -15.93 5.51 -10.84
N GLY A 33 -16.81 4.92 -10.04
CA GLY A 33 -18.22 4.74 -10.34
C GLY A 33 -19.00 4.36 -9.08
N GLY A 34 -19.98 5.20 -8.72
CA GLY A 34 -20.94 4.99 -7.63
C GLY A 34 -20.34 5.03 -6.21
N ASP A 35 -21.15 5.50 -5.25
CA ASP A 35 -20.92 5.68 -3.80
C ASP A 35 -19.70 4.94 -3.21
N THR A 36 -18.50 5.49 -3.42
CA THR A 36 -17.25 4.92 -2.94
C THR A 36 -16.83 5.73 -1.72
N GLU A 37 -16.90 5.11 -0.55
CA GLU A 37 -16.45 5.72 0.71
C GLU A 37 -14.93 5.98 0.64
N ILE A 38 -14.45 7.04 1.29
CA ILE A 38 -13.02 7.32 1.37
C ILE A 38 -12.50 6.97 2.77
N GLY A 39 -11.68 5.93 2.82
CA GLY A 39 -10.92 5.54 4.01
C GLY A 39 -9.57 6.23 4.09
N ARG A 40 -8.86 6.02 5.20
CA ARG A 40 -7.48 6.47 5.38
C ARG A 40 -6.59 5.34 5.89
N ILE A 41 -5.41 5.22 5.30
CA ILE A 41 -4.33 4.38 5.79
C ILE A 41 -3.16 5.26 6.23
N ARG A 42 -2.44 4.81 7.25
CA ARG A 42 -1.18 5.39 7.68
C ARG A 42 -0.05 4.47 7.22
N VAL A 43 0.91 5.06 6.51
CA VAL A 43 2.10 4.39 6.00
C VAL A 43 3.30 4.95 6.75
N ALA A 44 3.94 4.12 7.57
CA ALA A 44 5.15 4.45 8.29
C ALA A 44 6.35 3.77 7.63
N LYS A 45 7.25 4.56 7.06
CA LYS A 45 8.50 4.08 6.44
C LYS A 45 9.66 4.26 7.42
N GLY A 46 10.24 3.15 7.86
CA GLY A 46 11.57 3.07 8.47
C GLY A 46 12.66 2.80 7.43
N ARG A 47 13.89 2.50 7.88
CA ARG A 47 14.99 2.15 6.96
C ARG A 47 14.69 0.85 6.20
N GLU A 48 14.42 -0.21 6.95
CA GLU A 48 14.21 -1.57 6.42
C GLU A 48 12.75 -2.03 6.50
N THR A 49 11.82 -1.16 6.90
CA THR A 49 10.42 -1.53 7.09
C THR A 49 9.46 -0.49 6.54
N VAL A 50 8.33 -0.95 6.00
CA VAL A 50 7.16 -0.14 5.70
C VAL A 50 5.99 -0.76 6.45
N THR A 51 5.31 0.00 7.30
CA THR A 51 4.14 -0.48 8.05
C THR A 51 2.91 0.26 7.56
N VAL A 52 1.83 -0.49 7.34
CA VAL A 52 0.54 0.04 6.89
C VAL A 52 -0.52 -0.39 7.88
N ILE A 53 -1.26 0.59 8.39
CA ILE A 53 -2.45 0.39 9.24
C ILE A 53 -3.59 1.25 8.72
N ARG A 54 -4.83 0.86 8.98
CA ARG A 54 -5.95 1.80 8.79
C ARG A 54 -6.04 2.75 9.96
N VAL A 55 -6.38 4.01 9.67
CA VAL A 55 -6.49 5.07 10.68
C VAL A 55 -7.74 4.90 11.54
N ASP A 56 -8.79 4.26 11.01
CA ASP A 56 -10.05 3.98 11.73
C ASP A 56 -9.97 2.74 12.64
N GLY A 57 -8.81 2.09 12.73
CA GLY A 57 -8.59 0.89 13.56
C GLY A 57 -9.24 -0.39 13.01
N LYS A 58 -9.94 -0.34 11.87
CA LYS A 58 -10.46 -1.54 11.20
C LYS A 58 -9.31 -2.32 10.55
N PRO A 59 -9.45 -3.63 10.31
CA PRO A 59 -8.44 -4.38 9.57
C PRO A 59 -8.39 -3.96 8.09
N ILE A 60 -7.21 -4.10 7.50
CA ILE A 60 -6.93 -3.92 6.08
C ILE A 60 -7.43 -5.14 5.33
N GLN A 61 -8.29 -4.90 4.35
CA GLN A 61 -8.59 -5.86 3.31
C GLN A 61 -8.56 -5.14 1.97
N VAL A 62 -8.12 -5.82 0.92
CA VAL A 62 -7.88 -5.21 -0.38
C VAL A 62 -8.45 -6.09 -1.49
N ASP A 63 -9.18 -5.46 -2.40
CA ASP A 63 -9.59 -6.02 -3.67
C ASP A 63 -8.91 -5.27 -4.81
N ILE A 64 -8.29 -6.02 -5.72
CA ILE A 64 -7.66 -5.49 -6.92
C ILE A 64 -8.58 -5.80 -8.09
N THR A 65 -9.06 -4.75 -8.77
CA THR A 65 -9.77 -4.91 -10.04
C THR A 65 -8.78 -5.29 -11.14
N THR A 66 -9.00 -6.44 -11.79
CA THR A 66 -8.06 -7.02 -12.76
C THR A 66 -8.49 -6.87 -14.22
N ASP A 67 -9.78 -6.60 -14.48
CA ASP A 67 -10.32 -6.45 -15.82
C ASP A 67 -10.78 -5.01 -16.13
N GLN A 68 -10.79 -4.68 -17.42
CA GLN A 68 -11.23 -3.36 -17.89
C GLN A 68 -12.74 -3.14 -17.70
N THR A 69 -13.50 -4.23 -17.56
CA THR A 69 -14.95 -4.24 -17.28
C THR A 69 -15.27 -4.01 -15.81
N CYS A 70 -14.26 -3.97 -14.92
CA CYS A 70 -14.40 -3.79 -13.48
C CYS A 70 -15.29 -4.83 -12.78
N THR A 71 -15.36 -6.04 -13.35
CA THR A 71 -16.19 -7.15 -12.89
C THR A 71 -15.38 -8.18 -12.12
N THR A 72 -14.10 -8.32 -12.44
CA THR A 72 -13.22 -9.31 -11.79
C THR A 72 -12.39 -8.61 -10.74
N THR A 73 -12.54 -9.07 -9.49
CA THR A 73 -11.76 -8.61 -8.35
C THR A 73 -10.97 -9.77 -7.78
N THR A 74 -9.70 -9.51 -7.48
CA THR A 74 -8.83 -10.46 -6.78
C THR A 74 -8.60 -9.95 -5.37
N ARG A 75 -9.04 -10.75 -4.40
CA ARG A 75 -8.80 -10.54 -2.98
C ARG A 75 -7.31 -10.74 -2.66
N VAL A 76 -6.68 -9.76 -2.01
CA VAL A 76 -5.24 -9.80 -1.72
C VAL A 76 -4.92 -10.69 -0.52
N PHE A 77 -5.65 -10.53 0.59
CA PHE A 77 -5.43 -11.28 1.81
C PHE A 77 -6.55 -12.28 2.05
N CYS A 78 -6.20 -13.49 2.48
CA CYS A 78 -7.18 -14.53 2.83
C CYS A 78 -8.13 -14.02 3.94
N GLU A 79 -7.57 -13.38 4.96
CA GLU A 79 -8.29 -12.75 6.06
C GLU A 79 -7.92 -11.26 6.17
N PRO A 80 -8.80 -10.39 6.69
CA PRO A 80 -8.46 -9.00 6.94
C PRO A 80 -7.29 -8.86 7.95
N VAL A 81 -6.27 -8.07 7.61
CA VAL A 81 -5.03 -7.94 8.39
C VAL A 81 -5.01 -6.65 9.19
N ARG A 82 -4.73 -6.69 10.50
CA ARG A 82 -4.72 -5.47 11.34
C ARG A 82 -3.57 -4.52 11.00
N GLU A 83 -2.40 -5.09 10.80
CA GLU A 83 -1.18 -4.40 10.42
C GLU A 83 -0.53 -5.19 9.29
N LEU A 84 -0.18 -4.49 8.22
CA LEU A 84 0.62 -5.04 7.13
C LEU A 84 2.02 -4.46 7.21
N ARG A 85 3.03 -5.32 7.36
CA ARG A 85 4.43 -4.91 7.35
C ARG A 85 5.11 -5.43 6.10
N PHE A 86 5.82 -4.56 5.41
CA PHE A 86 6.81 -4.94 4.41
C PHE A 86 8.19 -4.82 5.03
N ARG A 87 8.94 -5.92 5.09
CA ARG A 87 10.33 -5.90 5.54
C ARG A 87 11.26 -6.06 4.34
N ARG A 88 12.29 -5.23 4.32
CA ARG A 88 13.37 -5.30 3.35
C ARG A 88 14.30 -6.44 3.72
N SER A 89 14.66 -7.22 2.71
CA SER A 89 15.62 -8.31 2.77
C SER A 89 16.58 -8.17 1.61
N HIS A 90 17.77 -8.74 1.73
CA HIS A 90 18.77 -8.73 0.67
C HIS A 90 19.05 -10.19 0.29
N ASP A 91 19.14 -10.48 -1.01
CA ASP A 91 19.62 -11.78 -1.47
C ASP A 91 21.15 -11.90 -1.34
N ALA A 92 21.71 -13.04 -1.76
CA ALA A 92 23.14 -13.31 -1.64
C ALA A 92 23.99 -12.34 -2.47
N GLU A 93 23.42 -11.78 -3.53
CA GLU A 93 23.99 -10.78 -4.42
C GLU A 93 23.79 -9.33 -3.93
N GLY A 94 23.12 -9.15 -2.78
CA GLY A 94 22.87 -7.85 -2.17
C GLY A 94 21.71 -7.07 -2.81
N GLN A 95 20.91 -7.68 -3.68
CA GLN A 95 19.75 -7.03 -4.28
C GLN A 95 18.62 -6.92 -3.26
N PRO A 96 18.02 -5.72 -3.11
CA PRO A 96 16.93 -5.52 -2.18
C PRO A 96 15.65 -6.19 -2.69
N SER A 97 14.97 -6.89 -1.78
CA SER A 97 13.64 -7.42 -1.98
C SER A 97 12.77 -7.14 -0.77
N TRP A 98 11.46 -7.11 -0.96
CA TRP A 98 10.48 -6.89 0.09
C TRP A 98 9.68 -8.18 0.34
N CYS A 99 9.46 -8.48 1.62
CA CYS A 99 8.51 -9.50 2.06
C CYS A 99 7.35 -8.83 2.80
N ALA A 100 6.12 -9.22 2.50
CA ALA A 100 4.99 -8.94 3.37
C ALA A 100 5.00 -9.93 4.55
N GLU A 101 4.93 -9.40 5.77
CA GLU A 101 4.93 -10.15 7.01
C GLU A 101 3.95 -9.55 8.03
N GLY A 102 3.57 -10.35 9.01
CA GLY A 102 2.61 -10.01 10.07
C GLY A 102 1.94 -11.28 10.59
N GLU A 103 1.33 -11.20 11.79
CA GLU A 103 0.71 -12.35 12.45
C GLU A 103 -0.42 -12.98 11.62
N ASP A 104 -1.23 -12.14 10.97
CA ASP A 104 -2.40 -12.56 10.19
C ASP A 104 -2.18 -12.49 8.67
N VAL A 105 -0.95 -12.22 8.20
CA VAL A 105 -0.68 -11.94 6.79
C VAL A 105 -0.58 -13.25 5.99
N LEU A 106 -1.72 -13.69 5.48
CA LEU A 106 -1.84 -14.78 4.52
C LEU A 106 -2.39 -14.28 3.19
N PHE A 107 -1.70 -14.61 2.10
CA PHE A 107 -2.09 -14.21 0.74
C PHE A 107 -1.80 -15.34 -0.25
N LEU A 108 -2.68 -15.50 -1.25
CA LEU A 108 -2.58 -16.57 -2.25
C LEU A 108 -1.62 -16.21 -3.39
N HIS A 109 -1.58 -14.94 -3.77
CA HIS A 109 -0.84 -14.49 -4.94
C HIS A 109 0.13 -13.37 -4.57
N GLN A 110 1.43 -13.67 -4.66
CA GLN A 110 2.49 -12.69 -4.41
C GLN A 110 2.37 -11.45 -5.31
N GLN A 111 1.89 -11.62 -6.54
CA GLN A 111 1.69 -10.52 -7.49
C GLN A 111 0.64 -9.52 -6.99
N SER A 112 -0.42 -9.97 -6.34
CA SER A 112 -1.47 -9.11 -5.78
C SER A 112 -0.92 -8.25 -4.64
N VAL A 113 -0.14 -8.84 -3.74
CA VAL A 113 0.53 -8.09 -2.65
C VAL A 113 1.53 -7.08 -3.19
N LYS A 114 2.32 -7.48 -4.20
CA LYS A 114 3.24 -6.56 -4.89
C LYS A 114 2.50 -5.38 -5.50
N GLN A 115 1.40 -5.63 -6.22
CA GLN A 115 0.61 -4.57 -6.86
C GLN A 115 0.02 -3.60 -5.83
N PHE A 116 -0.46 -4.12 -4.69
CA PHE A 116 -0.92 -3.26 -3.59
C PHE A 116 0.22 -2.41 -3.01
N ALA A 117 1.40 -3.02 -2.76
CA ALA A 117 2.59 -2.33 -2.29
C ALA A 117 3.04 -1.21 -3.23
N ASP A 118 3.11 -1.49 -4.54
CA ASP A 118 3.47 -0.52 -5.58
C ASP A 118 2.46 0.63 -5.67
N THR A 119 1.18 0.33 -5.46
CA THR A 119 0.11 1.34 -5.42
C THR A 119 0.31 2.28 -4.23
N ILE A 120 0.49 1.73 -3.02
CA ILE A 120 0.77 2.52 -1.82
C ILE A 120 2.01 3.40 -2.03
N ALA A 121 3.08 2.81 -2.55
CA ALA A 121 4.31 3.53 -2.80
C ALA A 121 4.14 4.68 -3.77
N THR A 122 3.43 4.46 -4.88
CA THR A 122 3.15 5.50 -5.87
C THR A 122 2.42 6.69 -5.24
N PHE A 123 1.39 6.45 -4.43
CA PHE A 123 0.66 7.51 -3.75
C PHE A 123 1.46 8.18 -2.64
N ALA A 124 2.24 7.42 -1.87
CA ALA A 124 3.12 7.96 -0.83
C ALA A 124 4.18 8.90 -1.42
N VAL A 125 4.89 8.48 -2.46
CA VAL A 125 5.91 9.28 -3.14
C VAL A 125 5.28 10.56 -3.72
N ARG A 126 4.17 10.43 -4.47
CA ARG A 126 3.47 11.61 -5.03
C ARG A 126 3.04 12.61 -3.96
N LYS A 127 2.55 12.12 -2.81
CA LYS A 127 2.13 12.99 -1.71
C LYS A 127 3.32 13.64 -1.00
N GLN A 128 4.43 12.92 -0.82
CA GLN A 128 5.68 13.49 -0.28
C GLN A 128 6.24 14.58 -1.21
N ASP A 129 6.22 14.35 -2.53
CA ASP A 129 6.71 15.30 -3.53
C ASP A 129 5.80 16.55 -3.61
N ALA A 130 4.47 16.37 -3.51
CA ALA A 130 3.54 17.49 -3.44
C ALA A 130 3.71 18.31 -2.15
N GLY A 131 3.96 17.65 -1.01
CA GLY A 131 4.23 18.32 0.26
C GLY A 131 5.44 19.26 0.18
N GLN A 132 6.50 18.87 -0.55
CA GLN A 132 7.68 19.71 -0.75
C GLN A 132 7.43 20.95 -1.61
N LEU A 133 6.54 20.86 -2.60
CA LEU A 133 6.16 22.03 -3.39
C LEU A 133 5.37 23.09 -2.60
N THR A 134 4.92 22.73 -1.39
CA THR A 134 4.12 23.61 -0.52
C THR A 134 4.94 24.22 0.62
N GLU A 135 6.22 23.86 0.78
CA GLU A 135 7.11 24.55 1.72
C GLU A 135 7.50 25.91 1.11
N PRO A 136 7.18 27.05 1.75
CA PRO A 136 7.52 28.35 1.20
C PRO A 136 9.03 28.48 1.11
N ILE A 137 9.52 28.91 -0.06
CA ILE A 137 10.87 29.41 -0.24
C ILE A 137 11.01 30.60 0.73
N LEU A 138 11.72 30.39 1.84
CA LEU A 138 12.23 31.46 2.68
C LEU A 138 13.28 32.20 1.84
N VAL A 139 12.87 33.31 1.24
CA VAL A 139 13.74 34.34 0.64
C VAL A 139 14.23 35.26 1.74
#